data_AF-A0A9E4HJD1-F1
#
_entry.id   AF-A0A9E4HJD1-F1
#
_cell.length_a   1.000
_cell.length_b   1.000
_cell.length_c   1.000
_cell.angle_alpha   90.00
_cell.angle_beta   90.00
_cell.angle_gamma   90.00
#
_symmetry.space_group_name_H-M   'P 1'
#
loop_
_entity.id
_entity.type
_entity.pdbx_description
1 polymer ?
#
loop_
_entity_poly.entity_id
_entity_poly.type
_entity_poly.pdbx_seq_one_letter_code
_entity_poly.pdbx_strand_id
1 'polypeptide(L)'
;MQIQRNTTHFRILEALCTMPKPVRGITAVMLNRQFDAPHILTELESEGLISERGWDKGPGAVLVATPAGERLYHELAAEEA
;
A
#
# COMPACT_ATOMS: atom_id res chain seq x y z
N MET A 1 -12.43 7.21 6.33
CA MET A 1 -11.49 6.98 7.47
C MET A 1 -10.45 8.11 7.53
N GLN A 2 -9.87 8.48 8.69
CA GLN A 2 -8.72 9.40 8.76
C GLN A 2 -7.42 8.60 8.92
N ILE A 3 -6.62 8.51 7.87
CA ILE A 3 -5.28 7.88 7.92
C ILE A 3 -4.28 8.92 8.44
N GLN A 4 -3.46 8.52 9.41
CA GLN A 4 -2.42 9.36 10.00
C GLN A 4 -1.06 8.68 9.82
N ARG A 5 0.01 9.47 9.85
CA ARG A 5 1.39 9.00 9.62
C ARG A 5 1.85 7.87 10.56
N ASN A 6 1.36 7.84 11.78
CA ASN A 6 1.73 6.84 12.79
C ASN A 6 0.88 5.57 12.75
N THR A 7 -0.06 5.42 11.80
CA THR A 7 -0.93 4.24 11.71
C THR A 7 -0.33 3.16 10.83
N THR A 8 -0.82 1.93 11.02
CA THR A 8 -0.45 0.79 10.16
C THR A 8 -0.86 1.03 8.69
N HIS A 9 -1.94 1.78 8.43
CA HIS A 9 -2.33 2.21 7.08
C HIS A 9 -1.20 2.96 6.38
N PHE A 10 -0.62 3.97 7.05
CA PHE A 10 0.50 4.73 6.49
C PHE A 10 1.72 3.85 6.26
N ARG A 11 2.07 2.97 7.22
CA ARG A 11 3.23 2.06 7.07
C ARG A 11 3.08 1.10 5.89
N ILE A 12 1.86 0.64 5.60
CA ILE A 12 1.58 -0.18 4.41
C ILE A 12 1.73 0.66 3.14
N LEU A 13 1.17 1.88 3.10
CA LEU A 13 1.34 2.78 1.95
C LEU A 13 2.81 3.14 1.73
N GLU A 14 3.56 3.40 2.78
CA GLU A 14 5.01 3.65 2.74
C GLU A 14 5.77 2.47 2.13
N ALA A 15 5.51 1.24 2.61
CA ALA A 15 6.11 0.05 2.05
C ALA A 15 5.81 -0.10 0.55
N LEU A 16 4.60 0.25 0.11
CA LEU A 16 4.19 0.19 -1.30
C LEU A 16 4.81 1.30 -2.16
N CYS A 17 4.90 2.52 -1.64
CA CYS A 17 5.33 3.70 -2.40
C CYS A 17 6.86 3.83 -2.50
N THR A 18 7.60 3.39 -1.48
CA THR A 18 9.07 3.47 -1.44
C THR A 18 9.76 2.43 -2.32
N MET A 19 9.05 1.40 -2.79
CA MET A 19 9.60 0.42 -3.72
C MET A 19 9.95 1.01 -5.10
N PRO A 20 11.06 0.57 -5.72
CA PRO A 20 11.38 0.92 -7.11
C PRO A 20 10.27 0.48 -8.06
N LYS A 21 9.88 1.36 -9.00
CA LYS A 21 8.78 1.11 -9.96
C LYS A 21 8.82 -0.26 -10.66
N PRO A 22 9.97 -0.79 -11.12
CA PRO A 22 10.03 -2.08 -11.82
C PRO A 22 9.60 -3.28 -10.97
N VAL A 23 9.75 -3.18 -9.65
CA VAL A 23 9.44 -4.25 -8.68
C VAL A 23 8.35 -3.85 -7.71
N ARG A 24 7.66 -2.73 -7.96
CA ARG A 24 6.62 -2.20 -7.06
C ARG A 24 5.47 -3.18 -6.94
N GLY A 25 5.23 -3.66 -5.73
CA GLY A 25 4.07 -4.46 -5.37
C GLY A 25 4.43 -5.60 -4.43
N ILE A 26 3.58 -5.86 -3.45
CA ILE A 26 3.76 -6.93 -2.46
C ILE A 26 2.49 -7.78 -2.41
N THR A 27 2.63 -9.10 -2.28
CA THR A 27 1.45 -9.97 -2.14
C THR A 27 0.71 -9.66 -0.84
N ALA A 28 -0.62 -9.80 -0.84
CA ALA A 28 -1.42 -9.64 0.39
C ALA A 28 -0.92 -10.54 1.52
N VAL A 29 -0.47 -11.76 1.20
CA VAL A 29 0.12 -12.71 2.16
C VAL A 29 1.37 -12.14 2.83
N MET A 30 2.27 -11.52 2.08
CA MET A 30 3.49 -10.92 2.64
C MET A 30 3.18 -9.68 3.48
N LEU A 31 2.24 -8.83 3.04
CA LEU A 31 1.80 -7.67 3.83
C LEU A 31 1.14 -8.11 5.14
N ASN A 32 0.29 -9.14 5.11
CA ASN A 32 -0.33 -9.70 6.31
C ASN A 32 0.72 -10.26 7.28
N ARG A 33 1.75 -10.95 6.78
CA ARG A 33 2.85 -11.43 7.64
C ARG A 33 3.66 -10.30 8.26
N GLN A 34 3.83 -9.19 7.54
CA GLN A 34 4.64 -8.06 7.97
C GLN A 34 3.92 -7.15 8.97
N PHE A 35 2.62 -6.92 8.76
CA PHE A 35 1.84 -5.93 9.51
C PHE A 35 0.76 -6.53 10.41
N ASP A 36 0.48 -7.83 10.28
CA ASP A 36 -0.53 -8.57 11.04
C ASP A 36 -1.91 -7.89 11.08
N ALA A 37 -2.30 -7.27 9.97
CA ALA A 37 -3.49 -6.43 9.89
C ALA A 37 -4.27 -6.64 8.57
N PRO A 38 -4.87 -7.83 8.36
CA PRO A 38 -5.58 -8.13 7.12
C PRO A 38 -6.77 -7.21 6.84
N HIS A 39 -7.46 -6.74 7.89
CA HIS A 39 -8.56 -5.79 7.74
C HIS A 39 -8.13 -4.44 7.14
N ILE A 40 -6.90 -3.99 7.42
CA ILE A 40 -6.36 -2.73 6.90
C ILE A 40 -6.15 -2.80 5.39
N LEU A 41 -5.77 -3.96 4.85
CA LEU A 41 -5.65 -4.14 3.40
C LEU A 41 -7.01 -3.95 2.73
N THR A 42 -8.07 -4.54 3.29
CA THR A 42 -9.44 -4.37 2.81
C THR A 42 -9.91 -2.91 2.91
N GLU A 43 -9.61 -2.23 4.01
CA GLU A 43 -9.96 -0.81 4.17
C GLU A 43 -9.26 0.07 3.12
N LEU A 44 -7.94 -0.10 2.95
CA LEU A 44 -7.16 0.63 1.96
C LEU A 44 -7.64 0.37 0.52
N GLU A 45 -8.03 -0.86 0.22
CA GLU A 45 -8.59 -1.23 -1.08
C GLU A 45 -9.98 -0.61 -1.28
N SER A 46 -10.84 -0.64 -0.26
CA SER A 46 -12.19 -0.05 -0.32
C SER A 46 -12.18 1.48 -0.50
N GLU A 47 -11.15 2.14 0.03
CA GLU A 47 -10.92 3.58 -0.14
C GLU A 47 -10.18 3.90 -1.47
N GLY A 48 -9.86 2.87 -2.28
CA GLY A 48 -9.20 3.02 -3.57
C GLY A 48 -7.74 3.49 -3.48
N LEU A 49 -7.09 3.28 -2.33
CA LEU A 49 -5.71 3.71 -2.07
C LEU A 49 -4.69 2.66 -2.52
N ILE A 50 -5.10 1.38 -2.54
CA ILE A 50 -4.33 0.27 -3.12
C ILE A 50 -5.21 -0.52 -4.09
N SER A 51 -4.57 -1.24 -5.00
CA SER A 51 -5.28 -2.12 -5.94
C SER A 51 -4.45 -3.36 -6.25
N GLU A 52 -5.11 -4.45 -6.60
CA GLU A 52 -4.44 -5.62 -7.18
C GLU A 52 -3.89 -5.32 -8.58
N ARG A 53 -2.67 -5.81 -8.83
CA ARG A 53 -2.05 -5.84 -10.15
C ARG A 53 -1.52 -7.24 -10.40
N GLY A 54 -1.98 -7.85 -11.49
CA GLY A 54 -1.44 -9.12 -11.97
C GLY A 54 0.03 -8.98 -12.37
N TRP A 55 0.80 -10.07 -12.24
CA TRP A 55 2.10 -10.16 -12.89
C TRP A 55 1.92 -10.42 -14.38
N ASP A 56 2.69 -9.72 -15.22
CA ASP A 56 2.72 -9.94 -16.67
C ASP A 56 3.08 -11.39 -17.05
N LYS A 57 3.84 -12.09 -16.19
CA LYS A 57 4.34 -13.46 -16.42
C LYS A 57 4.30 -14.39 -15.20
N GLY A 58 3.41 -14.14 -14.22
CA GLY A 58 3.37 -14.91 -12.97
C GLY A 58 1.95 -15.28 -12.54
N PRO A 59 1.74 -16.42 -11.86
CA PRO A 59 0.40 -16.91 -11.48
C PRO A 59 -0.19 -16.20 -10.24
N GLY A 60 0.10 -14.92 -10.02
CA GLY A 60 -0.34 -14.20 -8.81
C GLY A 60 -0.63 -12.73 -9.02
N ALA A 61 -1.29 -12.13 -8.02
CA ALA A 61 -1.53 -10.71 -7.91
C ALA A 61 -0.69 -10.11 -6.77
N VAL A 62 -0.25 -8.86 -6.97
CA VAL A 62 0.38 -8.04 -5.92
C VAL A 62 -0.49 -6.82 -5.67
N LEU A 63 -0.49 -6.33 -4.45
CA LEU A 63 -1.07 -5.04 -4.11
C LEU A 63 -0.05 -3.95 -4.45
N VAL A 64 -0.53 -2.90 -5.11
CA VAL A 64 0.22 -1.68 -5.43
C VAL A 64 -0.55 -0.47 -4.94
N ALA A 65 0.16 0.61 -4.60
CA ALA A 65 -0.49 1.89 -4.35
C ALA A 65 -1.13 2.41 -5.65
N THR A 66 -2.34 2.94 -5.56
CA THR A 66 -2.96 3.68 -6.66
C THR A 66 -2.39 5.10 -6.72
N PRO A 67 -2.65 5.88 -7.77
CA PRO A 67 -2.29 7.30 -7.78
C PRO A 67 -2.87 8.09 -6.59
N ALA A 68 -4.02 7.68 -6.05
CA ALA A 68 -4.60 8.28 -4.85
C ALA A 68 -3.81 7.91 -3.59
N GLY A 69 -3.45 6.63 -3.45
CA GLY A 69 -2.59 6.16 -2.35
C GLY A 69 -1.20 6.80 -2.35
N GLU A 70 -0.59 6.96 -3.54
CA GLU A 70 0.71 7.64 -3.68
C GLU A 70 0.62 9.11 -3.24
N ARG A 71 -0.42 9.84 -3.67
CA ARG A 71 -0.62 11.24 -3.24
C ARG A 71 -0.78 11.35 -1.72
N LEU A 72 -1.64 10.52 -1.13
CA LEU A 72 -1.86 10.53 0.30
C LEU A 72 -0.58 10.21 1.08
N TYR A 73 0.21 9.24 0.61
CA TYR A 73 1.51 8.95 1.18
C TYR A 73 2.42 10.19 1.12
N HIS A 74 2.52 10.87 -0.02
CA HIS A 74 3.36 12.06 -0.17
C HIS A 74 2.90 13.24 0.70
N GLU A 75 1.59 13.46 0.83
CA GLU A 75 1.02 14.50 1.70
C GLU A 75 1.41 14.25 3.16
N LEU A 76 1.12 13.05 3.67
CA LEU A 76 1.44 12.66 5.05
C LEU A 76 2.96 12.57 5.31
N ALA A 77 3.75 12.22 4.28
CA ALA A 77 5.21 12.20 4.35
C ALA A 77 5.83 13.60 4.43
N ALA A 78 5.18 14.61 3.84
CA ALA A 78 5.65 16.00 3.81
C ALA A 78 5.29 16.80 5.06
N GLU A 79 4.30 16.39 5.86
CA GLU A 79 3.89 17.05 7.13
C GLU A 79 5.00 17.14 8.21
N GLU A 80 6.17 16.55 7.97
CA GLU A 80 7.30 16.50 8.91
C GLU A 80 8.59 17.13 8.31
N ALA A 81 8.48 17.86 7.20
CA ALA A 81 9.59 18.56 6.53
C ALA A 81 9.72 20.04 6.93
#